data_AF-V5BBJ5-F1
#
_entry.id   AF-V5BBJ5-F1
#
_cell.length_a   1.000
_cell.length_b   1.000
_cell.length_c   1.000
_cell.angle_alpha   90.00
_cell.angle_beta   90.00
_cell.angle_gamma   90.00
#
_symmetry.space_group_name_H-M   'P 1'
#
loop_
_entity.id
_entity.type
_entity.pdbx_description
1 polymer ?
#
loop_
_entity_poly.entity_id
_entity_poly.type
_entity_poly.pdbx_seq_one_letter_code
_entity_poly.pdbx_strand_id
1 'polypeptide(L)'
;MNSKVRAVLNVALYLYAALCGLLIYSWPLNKYEWMLDEPDAASEGLTFCSLPLDNNAESAPVFSFIAIFVFAVAAVVLALKRKSFHPALIIALLLLLLWIAKFFLFVPQC
;
A
#
# COMPACT_ATOMS: atom_id res chain seq x y z
N MET A 1 -10.59 6.10 -29.42
CA MET A 1 -9.50 6.58 -28.53
C MET A 1 -8.16 6.37 -29.22
N ASN A 2 -7.40 7.45 -29.42
CA ASN A 2 -6.16 7.49 -30.21
C ASN A 2 -5.08 6.57 -29.59
N SER A 3 -4.23 5.93 -30.41
CA SER A 3 -3.24 4.94 -29.93
C SER A 3 -2.22 5.55 -28.97
N LYS A 4 -1.79 6.79 -29.23
CA LYS A 4 -0.89 7.56 -28.36
C LYS A 4 -1.48 7.83 -26.98
N VAL A 5 -2.74 8.27 -26.91
CA VAL A 5 -3.47 8.51 -25.65
C VAL A 5 -3.58 7.23 -24.83
N ARG A 6 -3.73 6.08 -25.51
CA ARG A 6 -3.80 4.76 -24.88
C ARG A 6 -2.48 4.36 -24.22
N ALA A 7 -1.35 4.63 -24.87
CA ALA A 7 -0.03 4.35 -24.34
C ALA A 7 0.28 5.22 -23.11
N VAL A 8 0.00 6.53 -23.20
CA VAL A 8 0.20 7.47 -22.08
C VAL A 8 -0.62 7.05 -20.86
N LEU A 9 -1.89 6.71 -21.05
CA LEU A 9 -2.76 6.26 -19.95
C LEU A 9 -2.23 4.99 -19.27
N ASN A 10 -1.76 4.02 -20.06
CA ASN A 10 -1.19 2.78 -19.53
C ASN A 10 0.09 3.06 -18.72
N VAL A 11 0.98 3.92 -19.22
CA VAL A 11 2.20 4.31 -18.50
C VAL A 11 1.85 5.01 -17.19
N ALA A 12 0.91 5.94 -17.20
CA ALA A 12 0.44 6.62 -16.00
C ALA A 12 -0.13 5.64 -14.95
N LEU A 13 -0.90 4.62 -15.38
CA LEU A 13 -1.40 3.58 -14.49
C LEU A 13 -0.28 2.75 -13.86
N TYR A 14 0.72 2.34 -14.64
CA TYR A 14 1.84 1.57 -14.08
C TYR A 14 2.68 2.38 -13.11
N LEU A 15 2.92 3.67 -13.40
CA LEU A 15 3.59 4.57 -12.46
C LEU A 15 2.79 4.77 -11.18
N TYR A 16 1.47 4.91 -11.30
CA TYR A 16 0.59 5.02 -10.13
C TYR A 16 0.57 3.73 -9.30
N ALA A 17 0.55 2.56 -9.95
CA ALA A 17 0.65 1.27 -9.26
C ALA A 17 1.99 1.13 -8.51
N ALA A 18 3.10 1.55 -9.12
CA ALA A 18 4.41 1.57 -8.46
C ALA A 18 4.41 2.51 -7.25
N LEU A 19 3.81 3.69 -7.38
CA LEU A 19 3.64 4.63 -6.27
C LEU A 19 2.81 4.01 -5.13
N CYS A 20 1.69 3.34 -5.43
CA CYS A 20 0.89 2.64 -4.43
C CYS A 20 1.72 1.56 -3.71
N GLY A 21 2.48 0.75 -4.45
CA GLY A 21 3.36 -0.26 -3.86
C GLY A 21 4.43 0.35 -2.95
N LEU A 22 5.02 1.47 -3.38
CA LEU A 22 6.03 2.19 -2.60
C LEU A 22 5.43 2.76 -1.31
N LEU A 23 4.22 3.34 -1.36
CA LEU A 23 3.51 3.82 -0.18
C LEU A 23 3.16 2.69 0.79
N ILE A 24 2.75 1.52 0.30
CA ILE A 24 2.53 0.34 1.15
C ILE A 24 3.84 -0.02 1.86
N TYR A 25 4.95 -0.11 1.13
CA TYR A 25 6.22 -0.56 1.70
C TYR A 25 6.86 0.46 2.65
N SER A 26 6.84 1.75 2.30
CA SER A 26 7.56 2.79 3.04
C SER A 26 6.86 3.21 4.34
N TRP A 27 5.56 2.97 4.48
CA TRP A 27 4.86 3.39 5.69
C TRP A 27 5.17 2.45 6.86
N PRO A 28 5.66 2.96 7.99
CA PRO A 28 5.84 2.15 9.19
C PRO A 28 4.49 1.69 9.76
N LEU A 29 4.49 0.51 10.39
CA LEU A 29 3.31 -0.05 11.07
C LEU A 29 3.05 0.67 12.39
N ASN A 30 4.11 1.12 13.06
CA ASN A 30 4.04 1.95 14.26
C ASN A 30 4.95 3.16 14.07
N LYS A 31 4.51 4.36 14.46
CA LYS A 31 5.32 5.57 14.44
C LYS A 31 6.64 5.42 15.20
N TYR A 32 6.70 4.53 16.19
CA TYR A 32 7.89 4.26 17.00
C TYR A 32 8.75 3.10 16.48
N GLU A 33 8.44 2.54 15.31
CA GLU A 33 9.19 1.41 14.72
C GLU A 33 10.69 1.73 14.53
N TRP A 34 11.04 3.00 14.32
CA TRP A 34 12.44 3.47 14.26
C TRP A 34 13.21 3.26 15.57
N MET A 35 12.54 3.17 16.72
CA MET A 35 13.20 2.90 18.01
C MET A 35 13.76 1.48 18.06
N LEU A 36 13.22 0.53 17.28
CA LEU A 36 13.73 -0.85 17.26
C LEU A 36 15.13 -0.96 16.62
N ASP A 37 15.51 0.02 15.81
CA ASP A 37 16.84 0.09 15.19
C ASP A 37 17.89 0.76 16.10
N GLU A 38 17.49 1.28 17.27
CA GLU A 38 18.41 1.91 18.21
C GLU A 38 19.11 0.86 19.09
N PRO A 39 20.45 0.95 19.26
CA PRO A 39 21.23 -0.05 20.01
C PRO A 39 20.81 -0.13 21.48
N ASP A 40 20.37 0.99 22.05
CA ASP A 40 19.90 1.06 23.43
C ASP A 40 18.54 0.34 23.60
N ALA A 41 17.65 0.48 22.62
CA ALA A 41 16.35 -0.18 22.62
C ALA A 41 16.44 -1.71 22.48
N ALA A 42 17.39 -2.19 21.67
CA ALA A 42 17.70 -3.62 21.57
C ALA A 42 18.22 -4.18 22.90
N SER A 43 18.95 -3.38 23.69
CA SER A 43 19.46 -3.77 25.00
C SER A 43 18.37 -3.85 26.08
N GLU A 44 17.31 -3.06 25.94
CA GLU A 44 16.13 -3.08 26.82
C GLU A 44 15.08 -4.14 26.45
N GLY A 45 15.32 -4.91 25.38
CA GLY A 45 14.40 -5.94 24.92
C GLY A 45 13.12 -5.37 24.31
N LEU A 46 13.17 -4.15 23.78
CA LEU A 46 12.04 -3.54 23.09
C LEU A 46 11.69 -4.39 21.85
N THR A 47 10.43 -4.82 21.79
CA THR A 47 9.83 -5.54 20.67
C THR A 47 8.67 -4.72 20.11
N PHE A 48 8.17 -5.08 18.94
CA PHE A 48 7.01 -4.41 18.34
C PHE A 48 5.79 -4.30 19.29
N CYS A 49 5.64 -5.22 20.24
CA CYS A 49 4.54 -5.22 21.22
C CYS A 49 4.77 -4.30 22.42
N SER A 50 6.02 -3.94 22.73
CA SER A 50 6.34 -3.02 23.82
C SER A 50 6.50 -1.58 23.34
N LEU A 51 6.36 -1.32 22.04
CA LEU A 51 6.33 0.03 21.51
C LEU A 51 5.10 0.78 22.03
N PRO A 52 5.22 2.09 22.31
CA PRO A 52 4.07 2.88 22.71
C PRO A 52 2.97 2.80 21.65
N LEU A 53 1.72 2.62 22.09
CA LEU A 53 0.54 2.73 21.24
C LEU A 53 0.41 4.17 20.76
N ASP A 54 0.54 4.37 19.46
CA ASP A 54 0.26 5.67 18.84
C ASP A 54 -1.22 5.75 18.46
N ASN A 55 -1.99 6.51 19.23
CA ASN A 55 -3.40 6.77 18.95
C ASN A 55 -3.64 7.52 17.63
N ASN A 56 -2.59 8.01 16.96
CA ASN A 56 -2.66 8.65 15.64
C ASN A 56 -2.19 7.75 14.48
N ALA A 57 -1.68 6.54 14.76
CA ALA A 57 -1.21 5.60 13.74
C ALA A 57 -2.34 5.06 12.84
N GLU A 58 -3.60 5.23 13.24
CA GLU A 58 -4.78 4.86 12.44
C GLU A 58 -4.84 5.57 11.08
N SER A 59 -4.12 6.67 10.90
CA SER A 59 -4.17 7.47 9.67
C SER A 59 -3.31 6.91 8.52
N ALA A 60 -2.23 6.18 8.82
CA ALA A 60 -1.33 5.61 7.81
C ALA A 60 -1.95 4.49 6.93
N PRO A 61 -2.70 3.52 7.48
CA PRO A 61 -3.43 2.53 6.69
C PRO A 61 -4.51 3.18 5.81
N VAL A 62 -5.15 4.25 6.29
CA VAL A 62 -6.25 4.93 5.59
C VAL A 62 -5.77 5.63 4.33
N PHE A 63 -4.65 6.35 4.37
CA PHE A 63 -4.12 7.04 3.18
C PHE A 63 -3.68 6.05 2.09
N SER A 64 -2.98 4.98 2.45
CA SER A 64 -2.56 3.94 1.51
C SER A 64 -3.77 3.20 0.93
N PHE A 65 -4.80 2.93 1.73
CA PHE A 65 -6.05 2.35 1.25
C PHE A 65 -6.78 3.25 0.23
N ILE A 66 -6.88 4.55 0.51
CA ILE A 66 -7.52 5.51 -0.41
C ILE A 66 -6.79 5.52 -1.76
N ALA A 67 -5.45 5.53 -1.76
CA ALA A 67 -4.67 5.49 -3.00
C ALA A 67 -4.93 4.21 -3.81
N ILE A 68 -4.94 3.04 -3.15
CA ILE A 68 -5.25 1.75 -3.79
C ILE A 68 -6.69 1.73 -4.31
N PHE A 69 -7.64 2.27 -3.55
CA PHE A 69 -9.05 2.32 -3.94
C PHE A 69 -9.24 3.15 -5.21
N VAL A 70 -8.63 4.32 -5.30
CA VAL A 70 -8.66 5.17 -6.51
C VAL A 70 -8.07 4.42 -7.70
N PHE A 71 -6.95 3.70 -7.51
CA PHE A 71 -6.37 2.87 -8.56
C PHE A 71 -7.30 1.72 -9.00
N ALA A 72 -7.92 1.02 -8.04
CA ALA A 72 -8.84 -0.07 -8.30
C ALA A 72 -10.07 0.41 -9.08
N VAL A 73 -10.66 1.54 -8.70
CA VAL A 73 -11.78 2.16 -9.44
C VAL A 73 -11.36 2.50 -10.86
N ALA A 74 -10.18 3.11 -11.05
CA ALA A 74 -9.66 3.41 -12.39
C ALA A 74 -9.46 2.14 -13.22
N ALA A 75 -8.90 1.08 -12.63
CA ALA A 75 -8.68 -0.21 -13.29
C ALA A 75 -10.00 -0.91 -13.68
N VAL A 76 -11.02 -0.85 -12.81
CA VAL A 76 -12.36 -1.40 -13.08
C VAL A 76 -13.06 -0.62 -14.19
N VAL A 77 -13.04 0.72 -14.15
CA VAL A 77 -13.61 1.56 -15.22
C VAL A 77 -12.94 1.26 -16.56
N LEU A 78 -11.62 1.04 -16.57
CA LEU A 78 -10.88 0.64 -17.76
C LEU A 78 -11.25 -0.76 -18.27
N ALA A 79 -11.41 -1.72 -17.38
CA ALA A 79 -11.85 -3.08 -17.73
C ALA A 79 -13.27 -3.06 -18.31
N LEU A 80 -14.20 -2.33 -17.69
CA LEU A 80 -15.57 -2.17 -18.17
C LEU A 80 -15.63 -1.47 -19.53
N LYS A 81 -14.90 -0.37 -19.71
CA LYS A 81 -14.87 0.37 -20.99
C LYS A 81 -14.25 -0.41 -22.13
N ARG A 82 -13.33 -1.33 -21.85
CA ARG A 82 -12.64 -2.12 -22.88
C ARG A 82 -13.17 -3.54 -23.05
N LYS A 83 -14.14 -3.98 -22.23
CA LYS A 83 -14.76 -5.31 -22.28
C LYS A 83 -13.74 -6.47 -22.28
N SER A 84 -12.53 -6.21 -21.79
CA SER A 84 -11.39 -7.12 -21.83
C SER A 84 -10.69 -7.10 -20.48
N PHE A 85 -10.26 -8.27 -20.04
CA PHE A 85 -9.46 -8.43 -18.83
C PHE A 85 -8.16 -7.64 -18.99
N HIS A 86 -7.96 -6.62 -18.17
CA HIS A 86 -6.77 -5.78 -18.19
C HIS A 86 -5.81 -6.18 -17.06
N PRO A 87 -4.49 -6.28 -17.33
CA PRO A 87 -3.50 -6.64 -16.30
C PRO A 87 -3.48 -5.65 -15.13
N ALA A 88 -3.94 -4.40 -15.34
CA ALA A 88 -4.12 -3.42 -14.28
C ALA A 88 -5.06 -3.90 -13.16
N LEU A 89 -6.05 -4.74 -13.47
CA LEU A 89 -6.99 -5.29 -12.49
C LEU A 89 -6.33 -6.37 -11.61
N ILE A 90 -5.44 -7.18 -12.20
CA ILE A 90 -4.61 -8.13 -11.47
C ILE A 90 -3.63 -7.37 -10.56
N ILE A 91 -3.01 -6.30 -11.06
CA ILE A 91 -2.10 -5.46 -10.27
C ILE A 91 -2.84 -4.81 -9.10
N ALA A 92 -4.05 -4.29 -9.32
CA ALA A 92 -4.86 -3.72 -8.24
C ALA A 92 -5.19 -4.78 -7.17
N LEU A 93 -5.53 -6.00 -7.59
CA LEU A 93 -5.79 -7.11 -6.67
C LEU A 93 -4.54 -7.49 -5.86
N LEU A 94 -3.39 -7.59 -6.52
CA LEU A 94 -2.10 -7.88 -5.86
C LEU A 94 -1.72 -6.78 -4.85
N LEU A 95 -1.91 -5.50 -5.20
CA LEU A 95 -1.68 -4.38 -4.29
C LEU A 95 -2.60 -4.43 -3.08
N LEU A 96 -3.87 -4.80 -3.27
CA LEU A 96 -4.83 -4.95 -2.19
C LEU A 96 -4.46 -6.12 -1.26
N LEU A 97 -4.03 -7.25 -1.82
CA LEU A 97 -3.50 -8.38 -1.05
C LEU A 97 -2.23 -8.01 -0.27
N LEU A 98 -1.29 -7.26 -0.87
CA LEU A 98 -0.09 -6.76 -0.20
C LEU A 98 -0.45 -5.81 0.95
N TRP A 99 -1.43 -4.94 0.75
CA TRP A 99 -1.91 -4.04 1.79
C TRP A 99 -2.53 -4.80 2.96
N ILE A 100 -3.41 -5.78 2.70
CA ILE A 100 -3.99 -6.64 3.74
C ILE A 100 -2.88 -7.42 4.45
N ALA A 101 -1.95 -8.03 3.71
CA ALA A 101 -0.87 -8.78 4.32
C ALA A 101 -0.04 -7.89 5.26
N LYS A 102 0.39 -6.73 4.79
CA LYS A 102 1.21 -5.83 5.61
C LYS A 102 0.48 -5.33 6.85
N PHE A 103 -0.74 -4.82 6.71
CA PHE A 103 -1.44 -4.16 7.82
C PHE A 103 -2.31 -5.09 8.69
N PHE A 104 -2.65 -6.31 8.25
CA PHE A 104 -3.45 -7.25 9.05
C PHE A 104 -2.71 -8.54 9.42
N LEU A 105 -1.82 -9.07 8.56
CA LEU A 105 -1.09 -10.30 8.87
C LEU A 105 0.26 -10.03 9.53
N PHE A 106 0.95 -8.96 9.11
CA PHE A 106 2.26 -8.58 9.66
C PHE A 106 2.18 -7.58 10.80
N VAL A 107 0.99 -7.10 11.17
CA VAL A 107 0.82 -6.47 12.48
C VAL A 107 0.95 -7.60 13.51
N PRO A 108 1.98 -7.58 14.36
CA PRO A 108 2.09 -8.57 15.42
C PRO A 108 0.84 -8.42 16.28
N GLN A 109 0.09 -9.52 16.42
CA GLN A 109 -1.07 -9.62 17.29
C GLN A 109 -0.56 -9.57 18.73
N CYS A 110 -0.28 -8.34 19.18
CA CYS A 110 -0.26 -7.96 20.57
C CYS A 110 -1.71 -7.54 20.92
#